data_AF-A0A6P0PRG4-F1
#
_entry.id   AF-A0A6P0PRG4-F1
#
_cell.length_a   1.000
_cell.length_b   1.000
_cell.length_c   1.000
_cell.angle_alpha   90.00
_cell.angle_beta   90.00
_cell.angle_gamma   90.00
#
_symmetry.space_group_name_H-M   'P 1'
#
loop_
_entity.id
_entity.type
_entity.pdbx_description
1 polymer ?
#
loop_
_entity_poly.entity_id
_entity_poly.type
_entity_poly.pdbx_seq_one_letter_code
_entity_poly.pdbx_strand_id
1 'polypeptide(L)'
;MPSNTSHRRFQAYNVGLAKTGTNSIATLFGRYRSAHEFMFRETVAQIASWQEGLVSQESFKAYILERDRRGFLEMDSASFNHHYLQILSSTFPEAKFIFTIRDCYSWLNSILNMSLRYATNIPDWMLRYSKFFIGYEIERATVGNIPATQQKLPEMVESLLLYWSTYNQRVLDFLPVERCLIVKTNQISDTLETIADFIGIPPESLVVSDGHMNRAPESLQWLQFLDQVWLEERSNFHCGTLMKQMFPNWSPTP
;
A
#
# COMPACT_ATOMS: atom_id res chain seq x y z
N MET A 1 -18.37 18.93 -3.00
CA MET A 1 -17.74 19.31 -4.28
C MET A 1 -16.35 19.83 -3.96
N PRO A 2 -15.27 19.27 -4.51
CA PRO A 2 -13.92 19.82 -4.35
C PRO A 2 -13.91 21.29 -4.80
N SER A 3 -13.20 22.17 -4.09
CA SER A 3 -13.09 23.57 -4.51
C SER A 3 -12.35 23.66 -5.85
N ASN A 4 -12.91 24.43 -6.78
CA ASN A 4 -12.34 24.64 -8.10
C ASN A 4 -11.21 25.67 -8.03
N THR A 5 -10.10 25.31 -7.38
CA THR A 5 -8.89 26.15 -7.28
C THR A 5 -7.96 25.89 -8.47
N SER A 6 -7.36 26.95 -9.00
CA SER A 6 -6.35 26.88 -10.08
C SER A 6 -5.01 26.27 -9.64
N HIS A 7 -4.80 26.12 -8.33
CA HIS A 7 -3.59 25.54 -7.72
C HIS A 7 -3.96 24.44 -6.72
N ARG A 8 -3.01 23.54 -6.45
CA ARG A 8 -3.09 22.58 -5.34
C ARG A 8 -2.92 23.31 -4.01
N ARG A 9 -3.73 22.96 -3.01
CA ARG A 9 -3.53 23.44 -1.63
C ARG A 9 -2.32 22.77 -0.97
N PHE A 10 -2.08 21.52 -1.32
CA PHE A 10 -0.90 20.74 -0.96
C PHE A 10 -0.68 19.66 -2.03
N GLN A 11 0.48 19.02 -2.00
CA GLN A 11 0.76 17.83 -2.79
C GLN A 11 1.29 16.75 -1.86
N ALA A 12 0.58 15.64 -1.77
CA ALA A 12 0.94 14.54 -0.90
C ALA A 12 0.65 13.18 -1.53
N TYR A 13 1.46 12.21 -1.12
CA TYR A 13 1.39 10.84 -1.60
C TYR A 13 1.30 9.87 -0.43
N ASN A 14 0.36 8.93 -0.47
CA ASN A 14 0.51 7.73 0.34
C ASN A 14 1.38 6.72 -0.39
N VAL A 15 2.38 6.18 0.31
CA VAL A 15 3.38 5.24 -0.22
C VAL A 15 3.36 3.89 0.51
N GLY A 16 2.28 3.59 1.22
CA GLY A 16 2.06 2.29 1.86
C GLY A 16 1.71 1.20 0.87
N LEU A 17 1.95 -0.05 1.26
CA LEU A 17 1.57 -1.22 0.48
C LEU A 17 0.05 -1.37 0.36
N ALA A 18 -0.40 -2.20 -0.57
CA ALA A 18 -1.77 -2.69 -0.56
C ALA A 18 -2.11 -3.23 0.84
N LYS A 19 -3.33 -2.94 1.31
CA LYS A 19 -3.85 -3.39 2.62
C LYS A 19 -3.20 -2.77 3.86
N THR A 20 -2.45 -1.67 3.72
CA THR A 20 -1.98 -0.85 4.86
C THR A 20 -2.79 0.43 5.05
N GLY A 21 -3.96 0.57 4.41
CA GLY A 21 -4.83 1.74 4.61
C GLY A 21 -4.77 2.82 3.53
N THR A 22 -4.25 2.49 2.34
CA THR A 22 -4.24 3.40 1.16
C THR A 22 -5.64 3.95 0.84
N ASN A 23 -6.67 3.10 0.80
CA ASN A 23 -8.06 3.56 0.59
C ASN A 23 -8.57 4.47 1.73
N SER A 24 -8.24 4.13 2.98
CA SER A 24 -8.61 4.96 4.15
C SER A 24 -8.01 6.35 4.04
N ILE A 25 -6.73 6.46 3.65
CA ILE A 25 -6.09 7.76 3.41
C ILE A 25 -6.75 8.50 2.26
N ALA A 26 -7.02 7.88 1.11
CA ALA A 26 -7.74 8.56 0.02
C ALA A 26 -9.10 9.12 0.48
N THR A 27 -9.86 8.31 1.22
CA THR A 27 -11.18 8.68 1.73
C THR A 27 -11.10 9.81 2.75
N LEU A 28 -10.09 9.78 3.62
CA LEU A 28 -9.84 10.81 4.62
C LEU A 28 -9.70 12.21 3.98
N PHE A 29 -9.07 12.28 2.81
CA PHE A 29 -8.92 13.49 2.02
C PHE A 29 -10.05 13.70 1.00
N GLY A 30 -11.24 13.09 1.18
CA GLY A 30 -12.35 13.16 0.23
C GLY A 30 -12.94 14.56 -0.04
N ARG A 31 -12.60 15.58 0.77
CA ARG A 31 -12.91 17.00 0.50
C ARG A 31 -11.85 17.71 -0.36
N TYR A 32 -10.79 17.00 -0.71
CA TYR A 32 -9.68 17.43 -1.55
C TYR A 32 -9.72 16.71 -2.90
N ARG A 33 -8.87 17.12 -3.84
CA ARG A 33 -8.62 16.33 -5.05
C ARG A 33 -7.83 15.08 -4.63
N SER A 34 -8.53 14.04 -4.21
CA SER A 34 -7.93 12.80 -3.75
C SER A 34 -8.46 11.60 -4.53
N ALA A 35 -7.60 10.61 -4.74
CA ALA A 35 -7.96 9.36 -5.38
C ALA A 35 -7.22 8.18 -4.77
N HIS A 36 -7.89 7.03 -4.77
CA HIS A 36 -7.30 5.73 -4.47
C HIS A 36 -6.94 5.04 -5.79
N GLU A 37 -5.68 4.61 -5.95
CA GLU A 37 -5.16 3.92 -7.16
C GLU A 37 -5.43 4.69 -8.48
N PHE A 38 -5.18 6.01 -8.52
CA PHE A 38 -5.37 6.80 -9.74
C PHE A 38 -4.55 6.24 -10.92
N MET A 39 -5.23 5.99 -12.06
CA MET A 39 -4.67 5.35 -13.26
C MET A 39 -4.00 4.00 -12.95
N PHE A 40 -4.66 3.16 -12.14
CA PHE A 40 -4.07 1.92 -11.61
C PHE A 40 -3.46 1.01 -12.69
N ARG A 41 -4.27 0.61 -13.67
CA ARG A 41 -3.86 -0.35 -14.71
C ARG A 41 -2.68 0.19 -15.51
N GLU A 42 -2.77 1.43 -15.95
CA GLU A 42 -1.75 2.09 -16.76
C GLU A 42 -0.45 2.25 -15.97
N THR A 43 -0.54 2.67 -14.71
CA THR A 43 0.64 2.94 -13.88
C THR A 43 1.36 1.65 -13.52
N VAL A 44 0.63 0.60 -13.16
CA VAL A 44 1.22 -0.72 -12.90
C VAL A 44 1.87 -1.31 -14.14
N ALA A 45 1.26 -1.16 -15.33
CA ALA A 45 1.88 -1.61 -16.58
C ALA A 45 3.19 -0.84 -16.90
N GLN A 46 3.24 0.45 -16.59
CA GLN A 46 4.45 1.27 -16.76
C GLN A 46 5.54 0.93 -15.73
N ILE A 47 5.17 0.67 -14.47
CA ILE A 47 6.09 0.15 -13.45
C ILE A 47 6.71 -1.17 -13.92
N ALA A 48 5.87 -2.10 -14.40
CA ALA A 48 6.34 -3.39 -14.91
C ALA A 48 7.31 -3.19 -16.07
N SER A 49 6.94 -2.37 -17.05
CA SER A 49 7.79 -2.08 -18.21
C SER A 49 9.13 -1.46 -17.81
N TRP A 50 9.15 -0.58 -16.81
CA TRP A 50 10.37 0.04 -16.31
C TRP A 50 11.27 -0.96 -15.57
N GLN A 51 10.68 -1.75 -14.67
CA GLN A 51 11.43 -2.74 -13.88
C GLN A 51 11.96 -3.91 -14.73
N GLU A 52 11.30 -4.21 -15.84
CA GLU A 52 11.75 -5.19 -16.84
C GLU A 52 12.72 -4.59 -17.88
N GLY A 53 13.07 -3.31 -17.78
CA GLY A 53 14.00 -2.63 -18.68
C GLY A 53 13.46 -2.34 -20.08
N LEU A 54 12.15 -2.48 -20.30
CA LEU A 54 11.48 -2.21 -21.57
C LEU A 54 11.31 -0.70 -21.83
N VAL A 55 11.30 0.12 -20.78
CA VAL A 55 11.31 1.58 -20.88
C VAL A 55 12.42 2.18 -20.02
N SER A 56 13.02 3.28 -20.49
CA SER A 56 14.07 3.97 -19.75
C SER A 56 13.51 4.69 -18.52
N GLN A 57 14.39 5.02 -17.56
CA GLN A 57 14.01 5.81 -16.40
C GLN A 57 13.47 7.20 -16.79
N GLU A 58 14.01 7.82 -17.83
CA GLU A 58 13.55 9.12 -18.35
C GLU A 58 12.15 9.01 -18.92
N SER A 59 11.88 7.95 -19.68
CA SER A 59 10.55 7.68 -20.26
C SER A 59 9.51 7.43 -19.17
N PHE A 60 9.88 6.65 -18.16
CA PHE A 60 9.02 6.39 -17.02
C PHE A 60 8.80 7.65 -16.16
N LYS A 61 9.84 8.47 -15.92
CA LYS A 61 9.70 9.78 -15.25
C LYS A 61 8.76 10.72 -16.02
N ALA A 62 8.86 10.76 -17.35
CA ALA A 62 7.94 11.54 -18.18
C ALA A 62 6.49 11.06 -18.03
N TYR A 63 6.26 9.74 -17.96
CA TYR A 63 4.94 9.19 -17.66
C TYR A 63 4.42 9.62 -16.28
N ILE A 64 5.26 9.60 -15.23
CA ILE A 64 4.87 10.03 -13.89
C ILE A 64 4.50 11.53 -13.86
N LEU A 65 5.26 12.38 -14.57
CA LEU A 65 4.95 13.80 -14.73
C LEU A 65 3.59 14.02 -15.41
N GLU A 66 3.33 13.29 -16.50
CA GLU A 66 2.04 13.37 -17.20
C GLU A 66 0.89 12.86 -16.32
N ARG A 67 1.10 11.79 -15.57
CA ARG A 67 0.12 11.28 -14.61
C ARG A 67 -0.20 12.32 -13.54
N ASP A 68 0.81 12.95 -12.95
CA ASP A 68 0.62 14.03 -11.96
C ASP A 68 -0.19 15.19 -12.55
N ARG A 69 0.14 15.62 -13.78
CA ARG A 69 -0.57 16.68 -14.51
C ARG A 69 -2.04 16.31 -14.78
N ARG A 70 -2.31 15.08 -15.22
CA ARG A 70 -3.67 14.60 -15.53
C ARG A 70 -4.54 14.47 -14.29
N GLY A 71 -3.99 13.95 -13.19
CA GLY A 71 -4.74 13.79 -11.96
C GLY A 71 -4.95 15.11 -11.23
N PHE A 72 -3.95 16.00 -11.30
CA PHE A 72 -3.89 17.24 -10.53
C PHE A 72 -4.29 17.06 -9.06
N LEU A 73 -3.97 15.89 -8.51
CA LEU A 73 -4.38 15.46 -7.17
C LEU A 73 -3.61 16.22 -6.11
N GLU A 74 -4.29 16.50 -5.01
CA GLU A 74 -3.70 17.00 -3.76
C GLU A 74 -3.24 15.81 -2.90
N MET A 75 -4.04 14.73 -2.85
CA MET A 75 -3.68 13.46 -2.18
C MET A 75 -3.79 12.29 -3.15
N ASP A 76 -2.65 11.75 -3.56
CA ASP A 76 -2.56 10.55 -4.38
C ASP A 76 -2.19 9.35 -3.50
N SER A 77 -3.16 8.47 -3.25
CA SER A 77 -2.97 7.31 -2.39
C SER A 77 -3.06 6.03 -3.19
N ALA A 78 -1.93 5.34 -3.36
CA ALA A 78 -1.87 4.14 -4.19
C ALA A 78 -0.88 3.13 -3.64
N SER A 79 -1.26 1.86 -3.73
CA SER A 79 -0.47 0.70 -3.33
C SER A 79 0.86 0.55 -4.08
N PHE A 80 1.03 1.28 -5.19
CA PHE A 80 2.19 1.19 -6.08
C PHE A 80 3.08 2.44 -6.06
N ASN A 81 2.73 3.50 -5.33
CA ASN A 81 3.53 4.74 -5.30
C ASN A 81 4.96 4.51 -4.77
N HIS A 82 5.14 3.51 -3.90
CA HIS A 82 6.45 3.16 -3.35
C HIS A 82 7.47 2.71 -4.40
N HIS A 83 7.03 2.21 -5.57
CA HIS A 83 7.95 1.74 -6.62
C HIS A 83 8.81 2.86 -7.19
N TYR A 84 8.28 4.08 -7.20
CA TYR A 84 8.89 5.25 -7.82
C TYR A 84 9.00 6.43 -6.86
N LEU A 85 9.11 6.14 -5.56
CA LEU A 85 9.28 7.13 -4.50
C LEU A 85 10.44 8.10 -4.77
N GLN A 86 11.59 7.61 -5.26
CA GLN A 86 12.72 8.47 -5.61
C GLN A 86 12.38 9.48 -6.71
N ILE A 87 11.58 9.08 -7.70
CA ILE A 87 11.12 9.97 -8.77
C ILE A 87 10.19 11.03 -8.17
N LEU A 88 9.23 10.64 -7.32
CA LEU A 88 8.34 11.59 -6.65
C LEU A 88 9.12 12.59 -5.80
N SER A 89 10.02 12.09 -4.95
CA SER A 89 10.79 12.89 -3.98
C SER A 89 11.71 13.90 -4.66
N SER A 90 12.36 13.51 -5.77
CA SER A 90 13.25 14.39 -6.54
C SER A 90 12.52 15.35 -7.48
N THR A 91 11.35 14.96 -7.98
CA THR A 91 10.57 15.76 -8.94
C THR A 91 9.69 16.80 -8.24
N PHE A 92 9.17 16.46 -7.06
CA PHE A 92 8.29 17.30 -6.27
C PHE A 92 8.93 17.59 -4.89
N PRO A 93 9.83 18.59 -4.80
CA PRO A 93 10.59 18.85 -3.57
C PRO A 93 9.71 19.30 -2.40
N GLU A 94 8.55 19.89 -2.67
CA GLU A 94 7.59 20.32 -1.65
C GLU A 94 6.53 19.25 -1.31
N ALA A 95 6.54 18.11 -2.02
CA ALA A 95 5.56 17.06 -1.75
C ALA A 95 5.84 16.37 -0.41
N LYS A 96 4.75 16.03 0.28
CA LYS A 96 4.76 15.32 1.56
C LYS A 96 4.36 13.85 1.37
N PHE A 97 4.91 12.96 2.19
CA PHE A 97 4.70 11.52 2.08
C PHE A 97 4.06 10.98 3.35
N ILE A 98 2.94 10.27 3.20
CA ILE A 98 2.34 9.49 4.27
C ILE A 98 2.69 8.03 4.04
N PHE A 99 3.50 7.45 4.93
CA PHE A 99 3.83 6.03 4.87
C PHE A 99 2.94 5.26 5.84
N THR A 100 1.95 4.56 5.29
CA THR A 100 1.10 3.68 6.09
C THR A 100 1.67 2.27 6.17
N ILE A 101 1.81 1.76 7.39
CA ILE A 101 2.35 0.42 7.67
C ILE A 101 1.39 -0.39 8.57
N ARG A 102 1.39 -1.70 8.40
CA ARG A 102 0.65 -2.67 9.23
C ARG A 102 1.61 -3.77 9.66
N ASP A 103 1.41 -4.34 10.84
CA ASP A 103 2.17 -5.51 11.27
C ASP A 103 2.04 -6.66 10.26
N CYS A 104 3.09 -7.47 10.13
CA CYS A 104 3.16 -8.49 9.10
C CYS A 104 2.00 -9.50 9.18
N TYR A 105 1.56 -9.90 10.38
CA TYR A 105 0.48 -10.87 10.56
C TYR A 105 -0.89 -10.34 10.14
N SER A 106 -1.27 -9.17 10.65
CA SER A 106 -2.54 -8.54 10.26
C SER A 106 -2.52 -8.19 8.77
N TRP A 107 -1.36 -7.82 8.22
CA TRP A 107 -1.22 -7.56 6.79
C TRP A 107 -1.37 -8.84 5.95
N LEU A 108 -0.71 -9.94 6.32
CA LEU A 108 -0.82 -11.24 5.66
C LEU A 108 -2.27 -11.72 5.61
N ASN A 109 -2.97 -11.71 6.74
CA ASN A 109 -4.38 -12.05 6.77
C ASN A 109 -5.20 -11.13 5.84
N SER A 110 -4.89 -9.83 5.82
CA SER A 110 -5.64 -8.88 4.99
C SER A 110 -5.41 -9.03 3.49
N ILE A 111 -4.17 -9.33 3.06
CA ILE A 111 -3.82 -9.52 1.65
C ILE A 111 -4.33 -10.87 1.13
N LEU A 112 -4.26 -11.93 1.93
CA LEU A 112 -4.83 -13.25 1.58
C LEU A 112 -6.36 -13.21 1.54
N ASN A 113 -7.03 -12.51 2.46
CA ASN A 113 -8.48 -12.31 2.34
C ASN A 113 -8.89 -11.44 1.15
N MET A 114 -7.98 -10.62 0.62
CA MET A 114 -8.26 -9.87 -0.59
C MET A 114 -8.27 -10.79 -1.82
N SER A 115 -7.39 -11.80 -1.90
CA SER A 115 -7.40 -12.75 -3.02
C SER A 115 -8.71 -13.55 -3.09
N LEU A 116 -9.31 -13.89 -1.94
CA LEU A 116 -10.64 -14.52 -1.88
C LEU A 116 -11.73 -13.65 -2.52
N ARG A 117 -11.65 -12.33 -2.36
CA ARG A 117 -12.70 -11.43 -2.90
C ARG A 117 -12.64 -11.28 -4.40
N TYR A 118 -11.48 -11.57 -5.00
CA TYR A 118 -11.31 -11.55 -6.45
C TYR A 118 -11.77 -12.84 -7.16
N ALA A 119 -12.32 -13.80 -6.40
CA ALA A 119 -12.71 -15.17 -6.80
C ALA A 119 -13.30 -15.35 -8.19
N THR A 120 -14.13 -14.41 -8.66
CA THR A 120 -14.99 -14.67 -9.82
C THR A 120 -14.73 -13.79 -11.03
N ASN A 121 -13.98 -12.69 -10.93
CA ASN A 121 -13.82 -11.73 -12.04
C ASN A 121 -12.49 -10.97 -12.00
N ILE A 122 -11.37 -11.63 -11.71
CA ILE A 122 -10.06 -10.97 -11.79
C ILE A 122 -9.69 -10.68 -13.26
N PRO A 123 -9.48 -9.41 -13.65
CA PRO A 123 -9.05 -9.06 -14.99
C PRO A 123 -7.64 -9.60 -15.30
N ASP A 124 -7.38 -9.98 -16.54
CA ASP A 124 -6.07 -10.56 -16.93
C ASP A 124 -4.89 -9.63 -16.65
N TRP A 125 -5.09 -8.32 -16.75
CA TRP A 125 -4.03 -7.36 -16.43
C TRP A 125 -3.64 -7.41 -14.94
N MET A 126 -4.58 -7.69 -14.04
CA MET A 126 -4.27 -7.83 -12.61
C MET A 126 -3.47 -9.10 -12.36
N LEU A 127 -3.80 -10.21 -13.04
CA LEU A 127 -3.00 -11.44 -12.97
C LEU A 127 -1.58 -11.21 -13.48
N ARG A 128 -1.45 -10.56 -14.64
CA ARG A 128 -0.16 -10.27 -15.27
C ARG A 128 0.75 -9.43 -14.38
N TYR A 129 0.18 -8.51 -13.61
CA TYR A 129 0.96 -7.50 -12.89
C TYR A 129 0.84 -7.56 -11.36
N SER A 130 0.21 -8.60 -10.80
CA SER A 130 -0.06 -8.67 -9.36
C SER A 130 1.20 -8.56 -8.50
N LYS A 131 2.32 -9.13 -8.96
CA LYS A 131 3.60 -9.00 -8.24
C LYS A 131 4.03 -7.55 -7.98
N PHE A 132 3.62 -6.62 -8.85
CA PHE A 132 3.96 -5.21 -8.73
C PHE A 132 3.04 -4.42 -7.78
N PHE A 133 1.93 -4.96 -7.30
CA PHE A 133 1.07 -4.23 -6.34
C PHE A 133 0.66 -5.03 -5.11
N ILE A 134 0.87 -6.35 -5.11
CA ILE A 134 0.64 -7.21 -3.94
C ILE A 134 1.82 -8.13 -3.60
N GLY A 135 2.88 -8.13 -4.40
CA GLY A 135 4.10 -8.89 -4.11
C GLY A 135 4.09 -10.37 -4.43
N TYR A 136 3.02 -10.86 -5.05
CA TYR A 136 2.86 -12.26 -5.42
C TYR A 136 2.17 -12.37 -6.78
N GLU A 137 2.58 -13.34 -7.60
CA GLU A 137 1.91 -13.66 -8.87
C GLU A 137 0.62 -14.43 -8.58
N ILE A 138 -0.52 -13.78 -8.82
CA ILE A 138 -1.82 -14.39 -8.56
C ILE A 138 -2.06 -15.45 -9.62
N GLU A 139 -2.31 -16.67 -9.18
CA GLU A 139 -2.75 -17.73 -10.05
C GLU A 139 -4.27 -17.82 -10.10
N ARG A 140 -4.83 -17.87 -11.31
CA ARG A 140 -6.28 -18.02 -11.49
C ARG A 140 -6.85 -19.27 -10.80
N ALA A 141 -6.06 -20.33 -10.68
CA ALA A 141 -6.46 -21.58 -10.03
C ALA A 141 -6.61 -21.47 -8.50
N THR A 142 -5.91 -20.53 -7.85
CA THR A 142 -5.97 -20.32 -6.39
C THR A 142 -6.99 -19.24 -5.99
N VAL A 143 -7.21 -18.24 -6.84
CA VAL A 143 -8.14 -17.13 -6.58
C VAL A 143 -9.55 -17.64 -6.27
N GLY A 144 -10.04 -17.33 -5.07
CA GLY A 144 -11.38 -17.73 -4.63
C GLY A 144 -11.55 -19.21 -4.31
N ASN A 145 -10.50 -20.03 -4.45
CA ASN A 145 -10.53 -21.45 -4.17
C ASN A 145 -9.77 -21.73 -2.87
N ILE A 146 -10.50 -21.90 -1.76
CA ILE A 146 -9.92 -22.08 -0.42
C ILE A 146 -9.00 -23.32 -0.37
N PRO A 147 -9.43 -24.53 -0.79
CA PRO A 147 -8.54 -25.69 -0.80
C PRO A 147 -7.26 -25.49 -1.62
N ALA A 148 -7.37 -24.91 -2.83
CA ALA A 148 -6.20 -24.64 -3.66
C ALA A 148 -5.27 -23.59 -3.03
N THR A 149 -5.83 -22.57 -2.38
CA THR A 149 -5.06 -21.57 -1.63
C THR A 149 -4.34 -22.19 -0.44
N GLN A 150 -5.00 -23.06 0.33
CA GLN A 150 -4.38 -23.75 1.48
C GLN A 150 -3.17 -24.59 1.06
N GLN A 151 -3.24 -25.27 -0.08
CA GLN A 151 -2.11 -26.06 -0.60
C GLN A 151 -0.87 -25.21 -0.92
N LYS A 152 -1.06 -23.97 -1.38
CA LYS A 152 0.02 -23.04 -1.72
C LYS A 152 0.36 -22.06 -0.59
N LEU A 153 -0.35 -22.13 0.53
CA LEU A 153 -0.28 -21.13 1.58
C LEU A 153 1.15 -20.91 2.14
N PRO A 154 1.97 -21.95 2.38
CA PRO A 154 3.35 -21.73 2.82
C PRO A 154 4.20 -20.92 1.83
N GLU A 155 4.14 -21.24 0.54
CA GLU A 155 4.88 -20.53 -0.52
C GLU A 155 4.40 -19.08 -0.67
N MET A 156 3.08 -18.88 -0.63
CA MET A 156 2.47 -17.56 -0.68
C MET A 156 2.90 -16.71 0.52
N VAL A 157 2.85 -17.27 1.73
CA VAL A 157 3.24 -16.54 2.95
C VAL A 157 4.73 -16.20 2.96
N GLU A 158 5.60 -17.11 2.55
CA GLU A 158 7.04 -16.84 2.42
C GLU A 158 7.30 -15.66 1.47
N SER A 159 6.68 -15.69 0.28
CA SER A 159 6.82 -14.63 -0.73
C SER A 159 6.27 -13.28 -0.23
N LEU A 160 5.13 -13.31 0.45
CA LEU A 160 4.48 -12.11 0.99
C LEU A 160 5.27 -11.51 2.16
N LEU A 161 5.87 -12.32 3.04
CA LEU A 161 6.74 -11.85 4.12
C LEU A 161 7.97 -11.15 3.57
N LEU A 162 8.64 -11.75 2.58
CA LEU A 162 9.77 -11.15 1.88
C LEU A 162 9.38 -9.84 1.19
N TYR A 163 8.23 -9.82 0.52
CA TYR A 163 7.70 -8.61 -0.11
C TYR A 163 7.45 -7.50 0.92
N TRP A 164 6.77 -7.84 2.03
CA TRP A 164 6.46 -6.89 3.09
C TRP A 164 7.72 -6.24 3.64
N SER A 165 8.75 -7.03 3.97
CA SER A 165 9.98 -6.48 4.55
C SER A 165 10.77 -5.66 3.54
N THR A 166 10.96 -6.20 2.33
CA THR A 166 11.74 -5.56 1.27
C THR A 166 11.20 -4.17 0.93
N TYR A 167 9.89 -4.07 0.69
CA TYR A 167 9.33 -2.81 0.20
C TYR A 167 9.07 -1.80 1.31
N ASN A 168 8.69 -2.21 2.51
CA ASN A 168 8.61 -1.28 3.63
C ASN A 168 10.00 -0.75 4.02
N GLN A 169 11.05 -1.60 4.01
CA GLN A 169 12.42 -1.14 4.24
C GLN A 169 12.87 -0.18 3.15
N ARG A 170 12.63 -0.50 1.88
CA ARG A 170 12.94 0.37 0.75
C ARG A 170 12.29 1.76 0.87
N VAL A 171 11.05 1.81 1.35
CA VAL A 171 10.36 3.08 1.61
C VAL A 171 11.11 3.87 2.68
N LEU A 172 11.47 3.25 3.81
CA LEU A 172 12.25 3.91 4.86
C LEU A 172 13.62 4.41 4.37
N ASP A 173 14.30 3.66 3.50
CA ASP A 173 15.61 4.02 2.98
C ASP A 173 15.57 5.24 2.04
N PHE A 174 14.44 5.50 1.39
CA PHE A 174 14.28 6.59 0.41
C PHE A 174 13.39 7.75 0.86
N LEU A 175 12.72 7.62 2.00
CA LEU A 175 11.86 8.68 2.49
C LEU A 175 12.68 9.87 3.01
N PRO A 176 12.41 11.09 2.53
CA PRO A 176 12.93 12.30 3.17
C PRO A 176 12.29 12.45 4.56
N VAL A 177 13.10 12.38 5.61
CA VAL A 177 12.65 12.37 7.02
C VAL A 177 11.78 13.59 7.32
N GLU A 178 12.19 14.76 6.83
CA GLU A 178 11.51 16.04 7.04
C GLU A 178 10.20 16.20 6.25
N ARG A 179 9.95 15.35 5.25
CA ARG A 179 8.72 15.35 4.44
C ARG A 179 7.95 14.05 4.55
N CYS A 180 8.14 13.28 5.62
CA CYS A 180 7.48 12.01 5.83
C CYS A 180 6.75 11.94 7.18
N LEU A 181 5.51 11.42 7.15
CA LEU A 181 4.77 10.98 8.31
C LEU A 181 4.50 9.48 8.21
N ILE A 182 4.93 8.73 9.22
CA ILE A 182 4.64 7.30 9.33
C ILE A 182 3.37 7.12 10.15
N VAL A 183 2.42 6.33 9.65
CA VAL A 183 1.14 6.05 10.32
C VAL A 183 0.89 4.54 10.37
N LYS A 184 0.63 3.99 11.56
CA LYS A 184 0.21 2.59 11.66
C LYS A 184 -1.25 2.48 11.23
N THR A 185 -1.57 1.42 10.50
CA THR A 185 -2.89 1.26 9.87
C THR A 185 -4.03 1.29 10.90
N ASN A 186 -3.81 0.72 12.08
CA ASN A 186 -4.77 0.70 13.18
C ASN A 186 -4.88 2.03 13.94
N GLN A 187 -4.01 2.99 13.66
CA GLN A 187 -3.95 4.30 14.31
C GLN A 187 -4.41 5.44 13.38
N ILE A 188 -4.76 5.16 12.12
CA ILE A 188 -5.15 6.21 11.15
C ILE A 188 -6.24 7.13 11.71
N SER A 189 -7.26 6.57 12.34
CA SER A 189 -8.38 7.32 12.93
C SER A 189 -7.97 8.10 14.19
N ASP A 190 -6.94 7.66 14.91
CA ASP A 190 -6.47 8.31 16.13
C ASP A 190 -5.43 9.41 15.83
N THR A 191 -4.85 9.41 14.62
CA THR A 191 -3.79 10.36 14.22
C THR A 191 -4.29 11.41 13.23
N LEU A 192 -5.59 11.72 13.21
CA LEU A 192 -6.17 12.66 12.25
C LEU A 192 -5.60 14.07 12.37
N GLU A 193 -5.49 14.59 13.60
CA GLU A 193 -4.90 15.90 13.87
C GLU A 193 -3.44 15.93 13.41
N THR A 194 -2.67 14.90 13.75
CA THR A 194 -1.26 14.76 13.31
C THR A 194 -1.13 14.73 11.79
N ILE A 195 -2.03 14.01 11.09
CA ILE A 195 -2.05 13.98 9.61
C ILE A 195 -2.37 15.37 9.06
N ALA A 196 -3.37 16.06 9.62
CA ALA A 196 -3.78 17.39 9.17
C ALA A 196 -2.67 18.42 9.36
N ASP A 197 -2.05 18.46 10.54
CA ASP A 197 -0.94 19.34 10.89
C ASP A 197 0.27 19.08 10.00
N PHE A 198 0.62 17.80 9.81
CA PHE A 198 1.73 17.41 8.94
C PHE A 198 1.49 17.90 7.51
N ILE A 199 0.28 17.76 6.97
CA ILE A 199 -0.05 18.23 5.62
C ILE A 199 -0.14 19.77 5.58
N GLY A 200 -0.53 20.42 6.67
CA GLY A 200 -0.73 21.87 6.76
C GLY A 200 -2.15 22.28 6.36
N ILE A 201 -3.15 21.50 6.77
CA ILE A 201 -4.58 21.77 6.53
C ILE A 201 -5.37 21.72 7.84
N PRO A 202 -6.57 22.34 7.91
CA PRO A 202 -7.39 22.28 9.11
C PRO A 202 -7.88 20.85 9.40
N PRO A 203 -7.78 20.31 10.63
CA PRO A 203 -8.23 18.96 10.97
C PRO A 203 -9.70 18.70 10.62
N GLU A 204 -10.57 19.68 10.81
CA GLU A 204 -12.01 19.60 10.52
C GLU A 204 -12.32 19.46 9.02
N SER A 205 -11.33 19.70 8.15
CA SER A 205 -11.44 19.51 6.71
C SER A 205 -11.29 18.05 6.28
N LEU A 206 -10.75 17.20 7.15
CA LEU A 206 -10.64 15.76 6.92
C LEU A 206 -12.00 15.08 7.13
N VAL A 207 -12.25 14.02 6.35
CA VAL A 207 -13.45 13.20 6.49
C VAL A 207 -13.15 12.09 7.48
N VAL A 208 -13.75 12.15 8.66
CA VAL A 208 -13.80 10.99 9.56
C VAL A 208 -14.63 9.93 8.86
N SER A 209 -13.97 9.02 8.15
CA SER A 209 -14.64 7.80 7.70
C SER A 209 -14.82 6.94 8.94
N ASP A 210 -16.02 6.42 9.18
CA ASP A 210 -16.20 5.27 10.07
C ASP A 210 -15.39 4.10 9.50
N GLY A 211 -14.10 4.04 9.88
CA GLY A 211 -13.05 3.18 9.31
C GLY A 211 -13.30 1.67 9.48
N HIS A 212 -14.45 1.32 10.07
CA HIS A 212 -14.93 -0.04 10.29
C HIS A 212 -16.15 -0.44 9.45
N MET A 213 -16.68 0.44 8.58
CA MET A 213 -17.81 0.11 7.68
C MET A 213 -17.42 -0.89 6.58
N ASN A 214 -16.12 -1.05 6.29
CA ASN A 214 -15.61 -2.23 5.60
C ASN A 214 -15.33 -3.35 6.62
N ARG A 215 -16.32 -3.71 7.46
CA ARG A 215 -16.32 -5.04 8.09
C ARG A 215 -16.22 -6.01 6.93
N ALA A 216 -15.03 -6.58 6.77
CA ALA A 216 -14.85 -7.71 5.92
C ALA A 216 -16.00 -8.69 6.23
N PRO A 217 -16.72 -9.24 5.23
CA PRO A 217 -17.41 -10.50 5.46
C PRO A 217 -16.41 -11.46 6.11
N GLU A 218 -16.87 -12.36 6.99
CA GLU A 218 -16.05 -13.27 7.81
C GLU A 218 -14.67 -13.51 7.18
N SER A 219 -13.66 -12.83 7.72
CA SER A 219 -12.30 -12.95 7.22
C SER A 219 -11.74 -14.26 7.74
N LEU A 220 -11.29 -15.14 6.84
CA LEU A 220 -10.54 -16.31 7.25
C LEU A 220 -9.27 -15.84 7.95
N GLN A 221 -9.03 -16.36 9.16
CA GLN A 221 -7.69 -16.30 9.72
C GLN A 221 -6.89 -17.33 8.91
N TRP A 222 -6.04 -16.89 8.00
CA TRP A 222 -5.29 -17.79 7.13
C TRP A 222 -4.13 -18.44 7.86
N LEU A 223 -3.52 -17.68 8.77
CA LEU A 223 -2.31 -18.08 9.47
C LEU A 223 -2.51 -19.28 10.40
N GLN A 224 -3.73 -19.55 10.87
CA GLN A 224 -4.09 -20.75 11.65
C GLN A 224 -4.04 -22.05 10.83
N PHE A 225 -3.93 -21.99 9.50
CA PHE A 225 -3.73 -23.19 8.66
C PHE A 225 -2.25 -23.55 8.48
N LEU A 226 -1.34 -22.79 9.07
CA LEU A 226 0.11 -23.03 9.01
C LEU A 226 0.61 -23.63 10.31
N ASP A 227 1.71 -24.38 10.22
CA ASP A 227 2.46 -24.75 11.41
C ASP A 227 2.97 -23.47 12.12
N GLN A 228 2.69 -23.38 13.42
CA GLN A 228 2.98 -22.18 14.19
C GLN A 228 4.49 -21.92 14.24
N VAL A 229 5.30 -22.94 14.57
CA VAL A 229 6.76 -22.80 14.70
C VAL A 229 7.36 -22.32 13.39
N TRP A 230 6.94 -22.92 12.28
CA TRP A 230 7.35 -22.50 10.94
C TRP A 230 7.01 -21.03 10.66
N LEU A 231 5.78 -20.60 10.97
CA LEU A 231 5.35 -19.22 10.74
C LEU A 231 6.15 -18.22 11.59
N GLU A 232 6.38 -18.53 12.87
CA GLU A 232 7.19 -17.71 13.77
C GLU A 232 8.63 -17.56 13.25
N GLU A 233 9.25 -18.67 12.82
CA GLU A 233 10.60 -18.68 12.24
C GLU A 233 10.69 -17.83 10.98
N ARG A 234 9.79 -18.05 10.00
CA ARG A 234 9.80 -17.31 8.73
C ARG A 234 9.53 -15.83 8.92
N SER A 235 8.58 -15.49 9.80
CA SER A 235 8.21 -14.11 10.06
C SER A 235 9.33 -13.36 10.79
N ASN A 236 10.00 -14.00 11.75
CA ASN A 236 11.18 -13.42 12.38
C ASN A 236 12.35 -13.30 11.39
N PHE A 237 12.57 -14.30 10.53
CA PHE A 237 13.64 -14.27 9.53
C PHE A 237 13.48 -13.12 8.53
N HIS A 238 12.28 -12.97 7.94
CA HIS A 238 12.05 -11.95 6.91
C HIS A 238 11.74 -10.56 7.49
N CYS A 239 10.92 -10.50 8.54
CA CYS A 239 10.32 -9.26 9.01
C CYS A 239 10.82 -8.81 10.39
N GLY A 240 11.52 -9.66 11.14
CA GLY A 240 11.78 -9.45 12.58
C GLY A 240 12.49 -8.14 12.91
N THR A 241 13.49 -7.74 12.12
CA THR A 241 14.20 -6.46 12.31
C THR A 241 13.26 -5.27 12.17
N LEU A 242 12.52 -5.21 11.06
CA LEU A 242 11.62 -4.10 10.77
C LEU A 242 10.40 -4.11 11.70
N MET A 243 9.89 -5.29 12.07
CA MET A 243 8.81 -5.42 13.03
C MET A 243 9.21 -4.88 14.40
N LYS A 244 10.40 -5.18 14.91
CA LYS A 244 10.90 -4.62 16.18
C LYS A 244 11.05 -3.10 16.12
N GLN A 245 11.50 -2.57 14.99
CA GLN A 245 11.64 -1.12 14.79
C GLN A 245 10.27 -0.42 14.78
N MET A 246 9.30 -0.95 14.04
CA MET A 246 8.02 -0.27 13.78
C MET A 246 6.94 -0.62 14.82
N PHE A 247 7.05 -1.78 15.44
CA PHE A 247 6.10 -2.34 16.40
C PHE A 247 6.86 -2.89 17.63
N PRO A 248 7.30 -2.03 18.57
CA PRO A 248 8.20 -2.44 19.67
C PRO A 248 7.65 -3.53 20.60
N ASN A 249 6.32 -3.68 20.66
CA ASN A 249 5.65 -4.71 21.45
C ASN A 249 5.38 -6.01 20.67
N TRP A 250 5.86 -6.11 19.43
CA TRP A 250 5.67 -7.30 18.60
C TRP A 250 6.54 -8.45 19.11
N SER A 251 5.92 -9.62 19.19
CA SER A 251 6.59 -10.91 19.30
C SER A 251 6.35 -11.70 18.00
N PRO A 252 7.23 -12.66 17.67
CA PRO A 252 6.99 -13.53 16.53
C PRO A 252 5.77 -14.43 16.71
N THR A 253 5.07 -14.42 17.85
CA THR A 253 3.83 -15.18 18.02
C THR A 253 2.64 -14.39 17.44
N PRO A 254 1.86 -14.96 16.50
CA PRO A 254 0.73 -14.29 15.86
C PRO A 254 -0.46 -14.01 16.79
#